data_AF-A0A7V7UU46-F1
#
_entry.id   AF-A0A7V7UU46-F1
#
_cell.length_a   1.000
_cell.length_b   1.000
_cell.length_c   1.000
_cell.angle_alpha   90.00
_cell.angle_beta   90.00
_cell.angle_gamma   90.00
#
_symmetry.space_group_name_H-M   'P 1'
#
loop_
_entity.id
_entity.type
_entity.pdbx_description
1 polymer ?
#
loop_
_entity_poly.entity_id
_entity_poly.type
_entity_poly.pdbx_seq_one_letter_code
_entity_poly.pdbx_strand_id
1 'polypeptide(L)'
;MKKSEIPKWGNYLRRIWRERFANSLSKEEQDEIWVDDFLWHICSWEKVSCLKKEKAITAFLQQKKPKCTIFYQFNDDAFLLEHADTLSINDLPYIQDNMDYNDLYVMDWKGKWTFVMTHEPECGPYFIQIN
;
A
#
# COMPACT_ATOMS: atom_id res chain seq x y z
N MET A 1 -5.76 15.56 -11.30
CA MET A 1 -4.83 15.04 -10.28
C MET A 1 -3.68 16.00 -10.08
N LYS A 2 -3.35 16.30 -8.82
CA LYS A 2 -2.16 17.05 -8.41
C LYS A 2 -1.27 16.13 -7.57
N LYS A 3 0.03 16.10 -7.88
CA LYS A 3 1.05 15.33 -7.17
C LYS A 3 2.00 16.28 -6.45
N SER A 4 2.35 15.97 -5.21
CA SER A 4 3.34 16.72 -4.43
C SER A 4 4.22 15.77 -3.66
N GLU A 5 5.53 16.00 -3.66
CA GLU A 5 6.47 15.26 -2.84
C GLU A 5 6.32 15.64 -1.37
N ILE A 6 6.34 14.63 -0.50
CA ILE A 6 6.36 14.76 0.96
C ILE A 6 7.54 13.93 1.48
N PRO A 7 8.79 14.37 1.25
CA PRO A 7 9.96 13.59 1.57
C PRO A 7 10.05 13.31 3.08
N LYS A 8 10.65 12.17 3.44
CA LYS A 8 10.82 11.70 4.83
C LYS A 8 9.52 11.25 5.53
N TRP A 9 8.43 11.10 4.79
CA TRP A 9 7.17 10.60 5.34
C TRP A 9 7.04 9.07 5.29
N GLY A 10 7.91 8.34 4.58
CA GLY A 10 7.77 6.88 4.43
C GLY A 10 7.67 6.14 5.77
N ASN A 11 8.59 6.38 6.70
CA ASN A 11 8.53 5.83 8.06
C ASN A 11 7.20 6.12 8.79
N TYR A 12 6.71 7.35 8.69
CA TYR A 12 5.42 7.72 9.29
C TYR A 12 4.26 6.97 8.63
N LEU A 13 4.25 6.89 7.29
CA LEU A 13 3.19 6.24 6.54
C LEU A 13 3.17 4.73 6.73
N ARG A 14 4.33 4.06 6.80
CA ARG A 14 4.43 2.63 7.14
C ARG A 14 3.83 2.34 8.51
N ARG A 15 4.12 3.17 9.51
CA ARG A 15 3.53 3.04 10.85
C ARG A 15 2.01 3.21 10.81
N ILE A 16 1.50 4.26 10.15
CA ILE A 16 0.05 4.49 10.02
C ILE A 16 -0.62 3.33 9.28
N TRP A 17 0.01 2.83 8.21
CA TRP A 17 -0.50 1.70 7.44
C TRP A 17 -0.65 0.47 8.32
N ARG A 18 0.39 0.12 9.09
CA ARG A 18 0.37 -0.99 10.03
C ARG A 18 -0.73 -0.83 11.08
N GLU A 19 -0.86 0.36 11.68
CA GLU A 19 -1.91 0.68 12.65
C GLU A 19 -3.34 0.59 12.08
N ARG A 20 -3.51 0.72 10.75
CA ARG A 20 -4.82 0.65 10.10
C ARG A 20 -5.18 -0.74 9.62
N PHE A 21 -4.24 -1.43 8.97
CA PHE A 21 -4.53 -2.66 8.23
C PHE A 21 -4.05 -3.93 8.92
N ALA A 22 -3.14 -3.82 9.90
CA ALA A 22 -2.66 -4.97 10.69
C ALA A 22 -3.13 -4.94 12.15
N ASN A 23 -4.10 -4.08 12.50
CA ASN A 23 -4.51 -3.86 13.89
C ASN A 23 -5.22 -5.05 14.56
N SER A 24 -5.72 -5.99 13.77
CA SER A 24 -6.36 -7.21 14.26
C SER A 24 -5.34 -8.26 14.70
N LEU A 25 -4.06 -8.07 14.38
CA LEU A 25 -2.98 -9.00 14.67
C LEU A 25 -2.21 -8.55 15.91
N SER A 26 -1.91 -9.48 16.81
CA SER A 26 -1.00 -9.21 17.93
C SER A 26 0.41 -8.90 17.42
N LYS A 27 1.29 -8.37 18.30
CA LYS A 27 2.68 -8.12 17.92
C LYS A 27 3.38 -9.44 17.57
N GLU A 28 3.12 -10.50 18.33
CA GLU A 28 3.64 -11.85 18.08
C GLU A 28 3.20 -12.38 16.72
N GLU A 29 1.90 -12.27 16.38
CA GLU A 29 1.40 -12.70 15.08
C GLU A 29 2.02 -11.92 13.92
N GLN A 30 2.31 -10.62 14.12
CA GLN A 30 2.99 -9.80 13.12
C GLN A 30 4.47 -10.13 12.97
N ASP A 31 5.12 -10.51 14.06
CA ASP A 31 6.53 -10.91 14.06
C ASP A 31 6.71 -12.30 13.40
N GLU A 32 5.77 -13.24 13.61
CA GLU A 32 5.76 -14.57 12.97
C GLU A 32 5.73 -14.52 11.44
N ILE A 33 5.12 -13.47 10.88
CA ILE A 33 5.00 -13.28 9.43
C ILE A 33 5.85 -12.10 8.94
N TRP A 34 6.83 -11.64 9.72
CA TRP A 34 7.81 -10.62 9.31
C TRP A 34 7.17 -9.35 8.72
N VAL A 35 6.11 -8.82 9.34
CA VAL A 35 5.42 -7.59 8.86
C VAL A 35 6.36 -6.39 8.80
N ASP A 36 7.33 -6.33 9.72
CA ASP A 36 8.32 -5.24 9.77
C ASP A 36 9.26 -5.27 8.55
N ASP A 37 9.52 -6.45 7.98
CA ASP A 37 10.30 -6.59 6.75
C ASP A 37 9.47 -6.28 5.51
N PHE A 38 8.22 -6.78 5.46
CA PHE A 38 7.29 -6.54 4.35
C PHE A 38 5.85 -6.41 4.83
N LEU A 39 5.28 -5.20 4.74
CA LEU A 39 3.93 -4.94 5.21
C LEU A 39 2.87 -5.79 4.49
N TRP A 40 3.08 -6.10 3.21
CA TRP A 40 2.16 -6.92 2.41
C TRP A 40 2.07 -8.38 2.88
N HIS A 41 2.95 -8.85 3.77
CA HIS A 41 2.88 -10.20 4.32
C HIS A 41 1.55 -10.50 5.02
N ILE A 42 0.85 -9.50 5.56
CA ILE A 42 -0.49 -9.71 6.13
C ILE A 42 -1.48 -10.28 5.11
N CYS A 43 -1.27 -10.02 3.81
CA CYS A 43 -2.10 -10.51 2.71
C CYS A 43 -1.64 -11.89 2.21
N SER A 44 -0.33 -12.08 2.02
CA SER A 44 0.21 -13.33 1.48
C SER A 44 0.09 -14.49 2.47
N TRP A 45 0.25 -14.22 3.76
CA TRP A 45 0.01 -15.16 4.86
C TRP A 45 -1.47 -15.26 5.27
N GLU A 46 -2.37 -14.61 4.53
CA GLU A 46 -3.83 -14.69 4.71
C GLU A 46 -4.32 -14.27 6.10
N LYS A 47 -3.55 -13.42 6.78
CA LYS A 47 -3.88 -12.88 8.12
C LYS A 47 -5.00 -11.84 8.07
N VAL A 48 -5.21 -11.20 6.92
CA VAL A 48 -6.32 -10.26 6.70
C VAL A 48 -7.06 -10.56 5.40
N SER A 49 -8.35 -10.22 5.36
CA SER A 49 -9.13 -10.30 4.13
C SER A 49 -8.65 -9.26 3.13
N CYS A 50 -8.24 -9.72 1.95
CA CYS A 50 -7.74 -8.87 0.87
C CYS A 50 -8.20 -9.41 -0.49
N LEU A 51 -8.37 -8.50 -1.45
CA LEU A 51 -8.48 -8.87 -2.86
C LEU A 51 -7.07 -9.03 -3.43
N LYS A 52 -6.91 -9.96 -4.39
CA LYS A 52 -5.62 -10.29 -5.02
C LYS A 52 -5.72 -10.09 -6.55
N LYS A 53 -4.61 -9.76 -7.21
CA LYS A 53 -4.46 -9.67 -8.68
C LYS A 53 -5.53 -8.78 -9.34
N GLU A 54 -6.23 -9.26 -10.36
CA GLU A 54 -7.20 -8.48 -11.15
C GLU A 54 -8.33 -7.89 -10.30
N LYS A 55 -8.75 -8.60 -9.24
CA LYS A 55 -9.77 -8.11 -8.30
C LYS A 55 -9.25 -6.91 -7.49
N ALA A 56 -7.98 -6.95 -7.09
CA ALA A 56 -7.34 -5.82 -6.39
C ALA A 56 -7.24 -4.59 -7.29
N ILE A 57 -6.79 -4.79 -8.53
CA ILE A 57 -6.68 -3.72 -9.53
C ILE A 57 -8.05 -3.11 -9.80
N THR A 58 -9.08 -3.93 -10.03
CA THR A 58 -10.45 -3.47 -10.29
C THR A 58 -10.98 -2.64 -9.13
N ALA A 59 -10.82 -3.13 -7.90
CA ALA A 59 -11.25 -2.41 -6.71
C ALA A 59 -10.53 -1.07 -6.55
N PHE A 60 -9.20 -1.04 -6.73
CA PHE A 60 -8.41 0.18 -6.69
C PHE A 60 -8.89 1.21 -7.73
N LEU A 61 -9.07 0.82 -8.99
CA LEU A 61 -9.50 1.73 -10.05
C LEU A 61 -10.91 2.30 -9.78
N GLN A 62 -11.79 1.53 -9.14
CA GLN A 62 -13.15 1.98 -8.79
C GLN A 62 -13.22 2.90 -7.56
N GLN A 63 -12.18 2.95 -6.71
CA GLN A 63 -12.18 3.82 -5.54
C GLN A 63 -12.28 5.30 -5.92
N LYS A 64 -13.03 6.06 -5.12
CA LYS A 64 -12.88 7.52 -5.08
C LYS A 64 -11.58 7.87 -4.36
N LYS A 65 -10.80 8.78 -4.94
CA LYS A 65 -9.46 9.15 -4.48
C LYS A 65 -9.33 10.67 -4.39
N PRO A 66 -10.16 11.35 -3.57
CA PRO A 66 -10.03 12.79 -3.39
C PRO A 66 -8.65 13.17 -2.83
N LYS A 67 -8.09 12.29 -1.98
CA LYS A 67 -6.75 12.44 -1.40
C LYS A 67 -6.18 11.07 -1.02
N CYS A 68 -4.97 10.74 -1.47
CA CYS A 68 -4.25 9.53 -1.09
C CYS A 68 -2.73 9.77 -1.05
N THR A 69 -2.01 8.84 -0.44
CA THR A 69 -0.55 8.85 -0.36
C THR A 69 0.04 7.68 -1.12
N ILE A 70 1.19 7.88 -1.76
CA ILE A 70 2.05 6.83 -2.28
C ILE A 70 3.31 6.78 -1.42
N PHE A 71 3.72 5.61 -0.97
CA PHE A 71 4.96 5.37 -0.23
C PHE A 71 5.49 3.96 -0.48
N TYR A 72 6.67 3.66 0.06
CA TYR A 72 7.39 2.42 -0.23
C TYR A 72 7.81 1.66 1.04
N GLN A 73 8.18 0.39 0.89
CA GLN A 73 8.69 -0.42 2.00
C GLN A 73 10.04 0.12 2.51
N PHE A 74 11.03 0.31 1.62
CA PHE A 74 12.40 0.61 2.02
C PHE A 74 12.85 2.05 1.73
N ASN A 75 12.00 2.87 1.12
CA ASN A 75 12.27 4.28 0.87
C ASN A 75 11.41 5.20 1.75
N ASP A 76 11.99 6.31 2.18
CA ASP A 76 11.34 7.36 2.95
C ASP A 76 10.68 8.46 2.09
N ASP A 77 10.90 8.43 0.79
CA ASP A 77 10.15 9.22 -0.18
C ASP A 77 8.68 8.83 -0.18
N ALA A 78 7.83 9.85 -0.32
CA ALA A 78 6.40 9.67 -0.42
C ALA A 78 5.79 10.81 -1.24
N PHE A 79 4.61 10.54 -1.76
CA PHE A 79 3.86 11.49 -2.57
C PHE A 79 2.46 11.65 -2.01
N LEU A 80 2.00 12.89 -1.96
CA LEU A 80 0.62 13.23 -1.74
C LEU A 80 -0.06 13.44 -3.09
N LEU A 81 -1.19 12.77 -3.30
CA LEU A 81 -2.05 12.95 -4.46
C LEU A 81 -3.37 13.60 -4.02
N GLU A 82 -3.77 14.64 -4.74
CA GLU A 82 -5.05 15.32 -4.57
C GLU A 82 -5.86 15.23 -5.88
N HIS A 83 -7.17 15.03 -5.76
CA HIS A 83 -8.08 14.84 -6.91
C HIS A 83 -7.59 13.72 -7.85
N ALA A 84 -7.30 12.55 -7.28
CA ALA A 84 -6.66 11.41 -7.93
C ALA A 84 -7.67 10.38 -8.46
N ASP A 85 -8.93 10.75 -8.68
CA ASP A 85 -9.96 9.81 -9.17
C ASP A 85 -9.60 9.16 -10.53
N THR A 86 -8.75 9.83 -11.32
CA THR A 86 -8.25 9.33 -12.61
C THR A 86 -6.95 8.53 -12.50
N LEU A 87 -6.41 8.33 -11.30
CA LEU A 87 -5.15 7.60 -11.08
C LEU A 87 -5.30 6.15 -11.55
N SER A 88 -4.49 5.77 -12.53
CA SER A 88 -4.38 4.42 -13.05
C SER A 88 -3.15 3.70 -12.50
N ILE A 89 -3.06 2.38 -12.76
CA ILE A 89 -1.87 1.59 -12.39
C ILE A 89 -0.61 2.10 -13.11
N ASN A 90 -0.75 2.54 -14.37
CA ASN A 90 0.39 2.98 -15.19
C ASN A 90 0.95 4.34 -14.74
N ASP A 91 0.22 5.08 -13.91
CA ASP A 91 0.68 6.35 -13.33
C ASP A 91 1.49 6.13 -12.04
N LEU A 92 1.51 4.91 -11.51
CA LEU A 92 2.20 4.59 -10.27
C LEU A 92 3.73 4.57 -10.52
N PRO A 93 4.53 5.26 -9.68
CA PRO A 93 5.99 5.27 -9.77
C PRO A 93 6.60 3.97 -9.22
N TYR A 94 6.10 2.83 -9.70
CA TYR A 94 6.64 1.51 -9.44
C TYR A 94 7.81 1.26 -10.39
N ILE A 95 8.93 0.78 -9.86
CA ILE A 95 10.11 0.43 -10.67
C ILE A 95 10.43 -1.04 -10.42
N GLN A 96 10.21 -1.87 -11.43
CA GLN A 96 10.58 -3.28 -11.38
C GLN A 96 12.09 -3.43 -11.13
N ASP A 97 12.47 -4.44 -10.33
CA ASP A 97 13.86 -4.76 -9.99
C ASP A 97 14.64 -3.64 -9.26
N ASN A 98 13.93 -2.70 -8.63
CA ASN A 98 14.53 -1.70 -7.75
C ASN A 98 14.02 -1.84 -6.31
N MET A 99 14.90 -2.28 -5.40
CA MET A 99 14.59 -2.56 -4.00
C MET A 99 13.92 -1.39 -3.26
N ASP A 100 14.19 -0.14 -3.63
CA ASP A 100 13.61 1.03 -2.96
C ASP A 100 12.20 1.38 -3.46
N TYR A 101 11.82 0.91 -4.66
CA TYR A 101 10.64 1.37 -5.39
C TYR A 101 9.74 0.25 -5.94
N ASN A 102 10.03 -1.02 -5.64
CA ASN A 102 9.29 -2.19 -6.09
C ASN A 102 8.29 -2.73 -5.05
N ASP A 103 8.27 -2.23 -3.82
CA ASP A 103 7.17 -2.44 -2.87
C ASP A 103 6.44 -1.12 -2.64
N LEU A 104 5.37 -0.89 -3.41
CA LEU A 104 4.65 0.38 -3.48
C LEU A 104 3.26 0.27 -2.85
N TYR A 105 2.93 1.23 -2.00
CA TYR A 105 1.67 1.32 -1.29
C TYR A 105 0.94 2.59 -1.69
N VAL A 106 -0.33 2.46 -2.09
CA VAL A 106 -1.26 3.58 -2.24
C VAL A 106 -2.29 3.49 -1.13
N MET A 107 -2.34 4.49 -0.25
CA MET A 107 -3.23 4.49 0.91
C MET A 107 -4.17 5.70 0.87
N ASP A 108 -5.46 5.47 1.12
CA ASP A 108 -6.42 6.54 1.34
C ASP A 108 -5.97 7.50 2.44
N TRP A 109 -6.22 8.80 2.30
CA TRP A 109 -5.81 9.79 3.30
C TRP A 109 -6.40 9.51 4.70
N LYS A 110 -7.59 8.91 4.78
CA LYS A 110 -8.23 8.53 6.05
C LYS A 110 -7.90 7.10 6.47
N GLY A 111 -7.08 6.38 5.71
CA GLY A 111 -6.68 5.00 5.99
C GLY A 111 -7.81 3.98 5.83
N LYS A 112 -8.81 4.25 4.97
CA LYS A 112 -9.95 3.34 4.76
C LYS A 112 -9.67 2.19 3.79
N TRP A 113 -8.72 2.40 2.88
CA TRP A 113 -8.29 1.37 1.94
C TRP A 113 -6.82 1.55 1.60
N THR A 114 -6.20 0.47 1.14
CA THR A 114 -4.85 0.46 0.58
C THR A 114 -4.79 -0.45 -0.63
N PHE A 115 -4.04 -0.04 -1.63
CA PHE A 115 -3.60 -0.85 -2.77
C PHE A 115 -2.09 -1.07 -2.65
N VAL A 116 -1.63 -2.28 -2.91
CA VAL A 116 -0.23 -2.67 -2.69
C VAL A 116 0.29 -3.38 -3.92
N MET A 117 1.38 -2.87 -4.49
CA MET A 117 2.19 -3.56 -5.49
C MET A 117 3.42 -4.13 -4.80
N THR A 118 3.66 -5.42 -5.00
CA THR A 118 4.74 -6.18 -4.36
C THR A 118 5.89 -6.35 -5.33
N HIS A 119 7.10 -6.45 -4.81
CA HIS A 119 8.27 -6.75 -5.63
C HIS A 119 8.23 -8.18 -6.21
N GLU A 120 7.46 -9.08 -5.60
CA GLU A 120 7.17 -10.43 -6.09
C GLU A 120 5.85 -10.43 -6.87
N PRO A 121 5.86 -10.56 -8.21
CA PRO A 121 4.64 -10.46 -9.02
C PRO A 121 3.59 -11.54 -8.73
N GLU A 122 4.01 -12.69 -8.21
CA GLU A 122 3.08 -13.76 -7.82
C GLU A 122 2.33 -13.48 -6.52
N CYS A 123 2.89 -12.60 -5.69
CA CYS A 123 2.38 -12.22 -4.38
C CYS A 123 1.62 -10.88 -4.43
N GLY A 124 0.99 -10.53 -5.54
CA GLY A 124 0.26 -9.28 -5.63
C GLY A 124 -0.28 -8.97 -7.03
N PRO A 125 -0.80 -7.75 -7.24
CA PRO A 125 -1.07 -6.74 -6.21
C PRO A 125 -2.21 -7.15 -5.25
N TYR A 126 -2.28 -6.45 -4.12
CA TYR A 126 -3.34 -6.60 -3.12
C TYR A 126 -4.18 -5.34 -2.96
N PHE A 127 -5.43 -5.52 -2.52
CA PHE A 127 -6.29 -4.43 -2.09
C PHE A 127 -6.99 -4.81 -0.79
N ILE A 128 -6.90 -3.92 0.21
CA ILE A 128 -7.57 -4.06 1.50
C ILE A 128 -8.51 -2.87 1.65
N GLN A 129 -9.71 -3.13 2.14
CA GLN A 129 -10.66 -2.10 2.53
C GLN A 129 -11.24 -2.44 3.90
N ILE A 130 -11.17 -1.48 4.82
CA ILE A 130 -11.75 -1.59 6.15
C ILE A 130 -13.03 -0.76 6.19
N ASN A 131 -14.06 -1.27 6.88
CA ASN A 131 -15.37 -0.61 7.01
C ASN A 131 -15.32 0.60 7.94
#